data_AF-B0RKW6-F1
#
_entry.id   AF-B0RKW6-F1
#
_cell.length_a   1.000
_cell.length_b   1.000
_cell.length_c   1.000
_cell.angle_alpha   90.00
_cell.angle_beta   90.00
_cell.angle_gamma   90.00
#
_symmetry.space_group_name_H-M   'P 1'
#
loop_
_entity.id
_entity.type
_entity.pdbx_description
1 polymer ?
#
loop_
_entity_poly.entity_id
_entity_poly.type
_entity_poly.pdbx_seq_one_letter_code
_entity_poly.pdbx_strand_id
1 'polypeptide(L)' 'MGRMSVIKKKIVDNILVILGGLLGGAAVWLSLFFIFYFDTWSARLLSIFVMSVCIYLISKFFNRFYPR' A
#
# COMPACT_ATOMS: atom_id res chain seq x y z
N MET A 1 -0.36 13.79 -31.98
CA MET A 1 -1.11 13.48 -30.74
C MET A 1 -0.55 12.27 -29.93
N GLY A 2 0.66 11.74 -30.21
CA GLY A 2 1.06 10.41 -29.69
C GLY A 2 2.22 10.32 -28.67
N ARG A 3 3.07 11.34 -28.47
CA ARG A 3 4.23 11.22 -27.53
C ARG A 3 3.94 11.74 -26.13
N MET A 4 3.12 12.79 -26.02
CA MET A 4 2.86 13.46 -24.74
C MET A 4 1.96 12.63 -23.80
N SER A 5 1.07 11.79 -24.34
CA SER A 5 0.26 10.86 -23.53
C SER A 5 1.09 9.70 -22.97
N VAL A 6 2.08 9.22 -23.74
CA VAL A 6 2.98 8.13 -23.32
C VAL A 6 3.90 8.59 -22.19
N ILE A 7 4.42 9.82 -22.27
CA ILE A 7 5.23 10.41 -21.19
C ILE A 7 4.39 10.60 -19.93
N LYS A 8 3.16 11.14 -20.03
CA LYS A 8 2.25 11.27 -18.88
C LYS A 8 1.95 9.90 -18.25
N LYS A 9 1.67 8.87 -19.04
CA LYS A 9 1.37 7.52 -18.54
C LYS A 9 2.57 6.93 -17.77
N LYS A 10 3.78 7.08 -18.33
CA LYS A 10 5.01 6.58 -17.69
C LYS A 10 5.34 7.29 -16.38
N ILE A 11 5.07 8.59 -16.28
CA ILE A 11 5.22 9.36 -15.04
C ILE A 11 4.23 8.88 -13.98
N VAL A 12 2.95 8.70 -14.35
CA VAL A 12 1.92 8.20 -13.44
C VAL A 12 2.24 6.78 -12.95
N ASP A 13 2.71 5.91 -13.83
CA ASP A 13 3.14 4.56 -13.46
C ASP A 13 4.34 4.57 -12.49
N ASN A 14 5.35 5.42 -12.74
CA ASN A 14 6.48 5.55 -11.82
C ASN A 14 6.06 6.09 -10.45
N ILE A 15 5.16 7.08 -10.41
CA ILE A 15 4.62 7.61 -9.15
C ILE A 15 3.86 6.54 -8.39
N LEU A 16 3.03 5.73 -9.08
CA LEU A 16 2.30 4.62 -8.48
C LEU A 16 3.24 3.55 -7.91
N VAL A 17 4.33 3.23 -8.61
CA VAL A 17 5.33 2.26 -8.13
C VAL A 17 6.05 2.78 -6.89
N ILE A 18 6.45 4.05 -6.88
CA ILE A 18 7.12 4.68 -5.73
C ILE A 18 6.16 4.75 -4.52
N LEU A 19 4.92 5.17 -4.73
CA LEU A 19 3.89 5.21 -3.68
C LEU A 19 3.59 3.81 -3.15
N GLY A 20 3.45 2.82 -4.03
CA GLY A 20 3.24 1.42 -3.64
C GLY A 20 4.40 0.87 -2.81
N GLY A 21 5.64 1.17 -3.21
CA GLY A 21 6.84 0.78 -2.47
C GLY A 21 6.94 1.43 -1.08
N LEU A 22 6.64 2.73 -0.98
CA LEU A 22 6.59 3.46 0.29
C LEU A 22 5.52 2.92 1.23
N LEU A 23 4.30 2.69 0.72
CA LEU A 23 3.20 2.14 1.51
C LEU A 23 3.48 0.70 1.95
N GLY A 24 4.04 -0.13 1.08
CA GLY A 24 4.47 -1.49 1.41
C GLY A 24 5.56 -1.52 2.48
N GLY A 25 6.59 -0.68 2.33
CA GLY A 25 7.66 -0.55 3.32
C GLY A 25 7.17 -0.05 4.68
N ALA A 26 6.32 0.98 4.68
CA ALA A 26 5.69 1.49 5.89
C ALA A 26 4.83 0.43 6.59
N ALA A 27 4.09 -0.39 5.83
CA ALA A 27 3.30 -1.48 6.39
C ALA A 27 4.15 -2.55 7.08
N VAL A 28 5.30 -2.92 6.52
CA VAL A 28 6.21 -3.88 7.19
C VAL A 28 6.73 -3.28 8.50
N TRP A 29 7.13 -2.00 8.47
CA TRP A 29 7.65 -1.31 9.65
C TRP A 29 6.59 -1.13 10.75
N LEU A 30 5.36 -0.78 10.39
CA LEU A 30 4.21 -0.71 11.31
C LEU A 30 3.87 -2.08 11.89
N SER A 31 3.99 -3.15 11.11
CA SER A 31 3.72 -4.52 11.58
C SER A 31 4.74 -4.91 12.66
N LEU A 32 6.02 -4.62 12.41
CA LEU A 32 7.09 -4.83 13.39
C LEU A 32 6.87 -3.97 14.64
N PHE A 33 6.49 -2.70 14.49
CA PHE A 33 6.18 -1.82 15.61
C PHE A 33 5.05 -2.37 16.48
N PHE A 34 3.96 -2.87 15.88
CA PHE A 34 2.83 -3.43 16.63
C PHE A 34 3.20 -4.63 17.49
N ILE A 35 4.20 -5.43 17.08
CA ILE A 35 4.68 -6.58 17.87
C ILE A 35 5.29 -6.11 19.19
N PHE A 36 5.98 -4.96 19.21
CA PHE A 36 6.64 -4.43 20.40
C PHE A 36 5.80 -3.42 21.18
N TYR A 37 4.84 -2.76 20.52
CA TYR A 37 4.01 -1.71 21.14
C TYR A 37 2.86 -2.27 21.99
N PHE A 38 2.24 -3.37 21.57
CA PHE A 38 1.11 -3.93 22.30
C PHE A 38 1.55 -5.03 23.28
N ASP A 39 1.07 -4.94 24.52
CA ASP A 39 1.34 -5.95 25.55
C ASP A 39 0.63 -7.29 25.31
N THR A 40 -0.56 -7.26 24.70
CA THR A 40 -1.37 -8.47 24.48
C THR A 40 -1.24 -9.01 23.05
N TRP A 41 -1.04 -10.33 22.93
CA TRP A 41 -1.00 -11.02 21.64
C TRP A 41 -2.26 -10.80 20.80
N SER A 42 -3.42 -10.68 21.44
CA SER A 42 -4.70 -10.39 20.78
C SER A 42 -4.67 -9.02 20.08
N ALA A 43 -4.15 -7.98 20.73
CA ALA A 43 -4.02 -6.65 20.12
C ALA A 43 -2.99 -6.62 18.98
N ARG A 44 -1.89 -7.38 19.11
CA ARG A 44 -0.89 -7.56 18.03
C ARG A 44 -1.52 -8.21 16.79
N LEU A 45 -2.23 -9.32 16.97
CA LEU A 45 -2.86 -10.02 15.86
C LEU A 45 -3.97 -9.20 15.21
N LEU A 46 -4.76 -8.49 16.03
CA LEU A 46 -5.85 -7.64 15.54
C LEU A 46 -5.31 -6.45 14.74
N SER A 47 -4.25 -5.79 15.21
CA SER A 47 -3.63 -4.67 14.48
C SER A 47 -2.98 -5.11 13.16
N ILE A 48 -2.29 -6.25 13.15
CA ILE A 48 -1.75 -6.85 11.92
C ILE A 48 -2.89 -7.18 10.95
N PHE A 49 -3.96 -7.82 11.43
CA PHE A 49 -5.12 -8.18 10.62
C PHE A 49 -5.80 -6.94 10.01
N VAL A 50 -6.09 -5.92 10.83
CA VAL A 50 -6.68 -4.66 10.37
C VAL A 50 -5.80 -4.01 9.31
N MET A 51 -4.48 -4.01 9.49
CA MET A 51 -3.58 -3.42 8.52
C MET A 51 -3.56 -4.21 7.20
N SER A 52 -3.55 -5.55 7.24
CA SER A 52 -3.68 -6.39 6.05
C SER A 52 -4.99 -6.13 5.30
N VAL A 53 -6.10 -5.98 6.02
CA VAL A 53 -7.41 -5.62 5.44
C VAL A 53 -7.36 -4.25 4.79
N CYS A 54 -6.75 -3.25 5.42
CA CYS A 54 -6.57 -1.92 4.85
C CYS A 54 -5.76 -1.95 3.55
N ILE A 55 -4.64 -2.70 3.52
CA ILE A 55 -3.83 -2.85 2.30
C ILE A 55 -4.63 -3.53 1.19
N TYR A 56 -5.39 -4.58 1.52
CA TYR A 56 -6.27 -5.24 0.55
C TYR A 56 -7.33 -4.28 -0.02
N LEU A 57 -7.99 -3.49 0.83
CA LEU A 57 -9.01 -2.53 0.41
C LEU A 57 -8.40 -1.43 -0.47
N ILE A 58 -7.25 -0.88 -0.09
CA ILE A 58 -6.51 0.10 -0.89
C ILE A 58 -6.15 -0.51 -2.26
N SER A 59 -5.59 -1.72 -2.27
CA SER A 59 -5.22 -2.41 -3.51
C SER A 59 -6.42 -2.66 -4.41
N LYS A 60 -7.54 -3.10 -3.84
CA LYS A 60 -8.81 -3.32 -4.56
C LYS A 60 -9.39 -2.01 -5.10
N PHE A 61 -9.27 -0.91 -4.36
CA PHE A 61 -9.69 0.41 -4.79
C PHE A 61 -8.83 0.89 -5.96
N PHE A 62 -7.49 0.84 -5.84
CA PHE A 62 -6.58 1.21 -6.93
C PHE A 62 -6.83 0.39 -8.20
N ASN A 63 -7.06 -0.93 -8.08
CA ASN A 63 -7.36 -1.78 -9.23
C ASN A 63 -8.69 -1.42 -9.91
N ARG A 64 -9.65 -0.85 -9.17
CA ARG A 64 -10.93 -0.40 -9.72
C ARG A 64 -10.83 0.93 -10.48
N PHE A 65 -9.98 1.85 -10.03
CA PHE A 65 -9.81 3.18 -10.66
C PHE A 65 -8.74 3.21 -11.74
N TYR A 66 -7.70 2.40 -11.57
CA TYR A 66 -6.62 2.21 -12.53
C TYR A 66 -6.49 0.71 -12.81
N PRO A 67 -7.47 0.11 -13.52
CA PRO A 67 -7.27 -1.22 -14.08
C PRO A 67 -6.08 -1.12 -15.02
N ARG A 68 -4.98 -1.78 -14.66
CA ARG A 68 -3.85 -1.96 -15.58
C ARG A 68 -4.25 -2.89 -16.71
#